data_AF-A0A074Y359-F1
#
_entry.id   AF-A0A074Y359-F1
#
_cell.length_a   1.000
_cell.length_b   1.000
_cell.length_c   1.000
_cell.angle_alpha   90.00
_cell.angle_beta   90.00
_cell.angle_gamma   90.00
#
_symmetry.space_group_name_H-M   'P 1'
#
loop_
_entity.id
_entity.type
_entity.pdbx_description
1 polymer ?
#
loop_
_entity_poly.entity_id
_entity_poly.type
_entity_poly.pdbx_seq_one_letter_code
_entity_poly.pdbx_strand_id
1 'polypeptide(L)'
;MHEFLLYGQVPLERHEQVLKILAGIAAMQPQTLFERHLIYRPLRLPQDSKPNKKFPNKPVKPQTLTFQHLIRQLDLSEFGKDSPILLEPGSNENVVQPVNAWRIKIQETPEPETKTLVLRQATETVLDNDSLRSFLDPANNG
;
A
#
# COMPACT_ATOMS: atom_id res chain seq x y z
N MET A 1 -1.64 10.12 8.02
CA MET A 1 -2.13 11.07 7.00
C MET A 1 -3.60 10.74 6.72
N HIS A 2 -4.44 11.71 6.34
CA HIS A 2 -5.82 11.43 5.93
C HIS A 2 -5.89 11.38 4.39
N GLU A 3 -6.54 10.37 3.85
CA GLU A 3 -6.79 10.21 2.42
C GLU A 3 -8.28 10.43 2.12
N PHE A 4 -8.54 11.24 1.08
CA PHE A 4 -9.87 11.45 0.51
C PHE A 4 -9.86 10.85 -0.90
N LEU A 5 -10.64 9.81 -1.13
CA LEU A 5 -10.62 9.06 -2.39
C LEU A 5 -11.97 9.19 -3.09
N LEU A 6 -11.91 9.51 -4.38
CA LEU A 6 -13.06 9.51 -5.28
C LEU A 6 -12.79 8.50 -6.39
N TYR A 7 -13.75 7.62 -6.62
CA TYR A 7 -13.67 6.59 -7.66
C TYR A 7 -14.69 6.88 -8.75
N GLY A 8 -14.28 6.65 -10.00
CA GLY A 8 -15.13 6.72 -11.17
C GLY A 8 -14.76 5.63 -12.16
N GLN A 9 -15.75 5.09 -12.86
CA GLN A 9 -15.52 4.11 -13.92
C GLN A 9 -15.35 4.81 -15.26
N VAL A 10 -14.38 4.35 -16.05
CA VAL A 10 -14.14 4.84 -17.41
C VAL A 10 -14.34 3.68 -18.38
N PRO A 11 -15.33 3.74 -19.29
CA PRO A 11 -15.49 2.74 -20.35
C PRO A 11 -14.24 2.68 -21.25
N LEU A 12 -13.90 1.49 -21.71
CA LEU A 12 -12.69 1.26 -22.50
C LEU A 12 -12.67 2.10 -23.78
N GLU A 13 -13.82 2.24 -24.44
CA GLU A 13 -13.97 3.00 -25.69
C GLU A 13 -13.67 4.49 -25.51
N ARG A 14 -13.81 5.01 -24.28
CA ARG A 14 -13.59 6.41 -23.93
C ARG A 14 -12.26 6.65 -23.21
N HIS A 15 -11.48 5.60 -22.93
CA HIS A 15 -10.24 5.71 -22.14
C HIS A 15 -9.28 6.77 -22.70
N GLU A 16 -8.96 6.68 -23.99
CA GLU A 16 -8.08 7.62 -24.69
C GLU A 16 -8.62 9.06 -24.69
N GLN A 17 -9.93 9.22 -24.86
CA GLN A 17 -10.57 10.54 -24.83
C GLN A 17 -10.46 11.17 -23.44
N VAL A 18 -10.74 10.38 -22.39
CA VAL A 18 -10.66 10.84 -21.01
C VAL A 18 -9.22 11.21 -20.65
N LEU A 19 -8.23 10.41 -21.04
CA LEU A 19 -6.81 10.74 -20.83
C LEU A 19 -6.43 12.09 -21.45
N LYS A 20 -6.84 12.37 -22.69
CA LYS A 20 -6.58 13.65 -23.37
C LYS A 20 -7.24 14.82 -22.65
N ILE A 21 -8.49 14.64 -22.20
CA ILE A 21 -9.21 15.66 -21.42
C ILE A 21 -8.49 15.93 -20.10
N LEU A 22 -8.11 14.88 -19.35
CA LEU A 22 -7.38 15.02 -18.10
C LEU A 22 -6.02 15.69 -18.30
N ALA A 23 -5.31 15.36 -19.38
CA ALA A 23 -4.05 16.02 -19.72
C ALA A 23 -4.24 17.53 -20.00
N GLY A 24 -5.32 17.88 -20.68
CA GLY A 24 -5.70 19.28 -20.93
C GLY A 24 -6.10 20.03 -19.65
N ILE A 25 -6.85 19.39 -18.75
CA ILE A 25 -7.30 19.98 -17.48
C ILE A 25 -6.14 20.14 -16.49
N ALA A 26 -5.30 19.10 -16.35
CA ALA A 26 -4.17 19.11 -15.42
C ALA A 26 -2.95 19.86 -15.97
N ALA A 27 -2.99 20.27 -17.25
CA ALA A 27 -1.85 20.85 -17.98
C ALA A 27 -0.58 19.99 -17.88
N MET A 28 -0.74 18.66 -17.81
CA MET A 28 0.34 17.71 -17.58
C MET A 28 0.11 16.44 -18.41
N GLN A 29 1.17 15.89 -18.98
CA GLN A 29 1.08 14.62 -19.69
C GLN A 29 0.85 13.46 -18.71
N PRO A 30 0.01 12.47 -19.06
CA PRO A 30 -0.15 11.27 -18.25
C PRO A 30 1.18 10.53 -18.15
N GLN A 31 1.51 10.07 -16.95
CA GLN A 31 2.70 9.26 -16.70
C GLN A 31 2.29 7.81 -16.53
N THR A 32 2.94 6.92 -17.29
CA THR A 32 2.75 5.48 -17.13
C THR A 32 3.42 5.03 -15.84
N LEU A 33 2.67 4.28 -15.02
CA LEU A 33 3.14 3.78 -13.74
C LEU A 33 2.72 2.31 -13.61
N PHE A 34 3.70 1.45 -13.35
CA PHE A 34 3.49 0.04 -13.06
C PHE A 34 3.88 -0.21 -11.62
N GLU A 35 3.01 -0.86 -10.86
CA GLU A 35 3.26 -1.15 -9.45
C GLU A 35 2.87 -2.58 -9.11
N ARG A 36 3.66 -3.19 -8.22
CA ARG A 36 3.32 -4.43 -7.54
C ARG A 36 2.75 -4.10 -6.17
N HIS A 37 1.59 -4.65 -5.87
CA HIS A 37 0.91 -4.52 -4.58
C HIS A 37 0.81 -5.90 -3.93
N LEU A 38 1.48 -6.09 -2.80
CA LEU A 38 1.35 -7.28 -1.97
C LEU A 38 0.50 -6.96 -0.74
N ILE A 39 -0.60 -7.67 -0.57
CA ILE A 39 -1.58 -7.40 0.49
C ILE A 39 -1.37 -8.43 1.61
N TYR A 40 -1.08 -7.95 2.80
CA TYR A 40 -0.86 -8.77 3.98
C TYR A 40 -2.03 -8.66 4.95
N ARG A 41 -2.43 -9.82 5.48
CA ARG A 41 -3.39 -9.93 6.58
C ARG A 41 -2.62 -10.11 7.89
N PRO A 42 -2.91 -9.33 8.94
CA PRO A 42 -2.35 -9.57 10.27
C PRO A 42 -2.77 -10.95 10.80
N LEU A 43 -1.80 -11.76 11.24
CA LEU A 43 -2.04 -13.07 11.86
C LEU A 43 -2.50 -12.96 13.33
N ARG A 44 -2.06 -11.94 14.06
CA ARG A 44 -2.44 -11.68 15.45
C ARG A 44 -3.18 -10.35 15.58
N LEU A 45 -4.20 -10.31 16.43
CA LEU A 45 -4.77 -9.02 16.86
C LEU A 45 -3.83 -8.44 17.93
N PRO A 46 -3.61 -7.11 17.99
CA PRO A 46 -2.78 -6.48 19.04
C PRO A 46 -3.17 -6.88 20.48
N GLN A 47 -4.42 -7.32 20.68
CA GLN A 47 -4.96 -7.82 21.96
C GLN A 47 -4.35 -9.16 22.40
N ASP A 48 -3.87 -10.01 21.47
CA ASP A 48 -3.34 -11.35 21.78
C ASP A 48 -1.93 -11.34 22.37
N SER A 49 -1.25 -10.18 22.34
CA SER A 49 0.13 -10.02 22.81
C SER A 49 0.27 -9.76 24.31
N LYS A 50 -0.82 -9.70 25.07
CA LYS A 50 -0.77 -9.54 26.53
C LYS A 50 -1.49 -10.69 27.23
N PRO A 51 -0.79 -11.55 27.99
CA PRO A 51 -1.46 -12.42 28.96
C PRO A 51 -2.06 -11.53 30.05
N ASN A 52 -3.33 -11.17 29.88
CA ASN A 52 -4.02 -10.25 30.77
C ASN A 52 -4.39 -10.99 32.07
N LYS A 53 -3.42 -11.11 32.98
CA LYS A 53 -3.70 -11.47 34.37
C LYS A 53 -4.43 -10.29 35.02
N LYS A 54 -5.74 -10.47 35.17
CA LYS A 54 -6.69 -9.75 36.04
C LYS A 54 -7.10 -8.35 35.53
N PHE A 55 -8.36 -8.22 35.11
CA PHE A 55 -9.41 -7.33 35.64
C PHE A 55 -10.60 -7.27 34.65
N PRO A 56 -11.87 -7.36 35.12
CA PRO A 56 -13.06 -7.29 34.27
C PRO A 56 -13.49 -5.83 34.03
N ASN A 57 -14.21 -5.58 32.92
CA ASN A 57 -14.85 -4.32 32.54
C ASN A 57 -13.93 -3.10 32.31
N LYS A 58 -13.30 -3.05 31.14
CA LYS A 58 -13.11 -1.78 30.41
C LYS A 58 -13.90 -1.84 29.10
N PRO A 59 -14.57 -0.75 28.68
CA PRO A 59 -15.25 -0.74 27.39
C PRO A 59 -14.22 -1.05 26.31
N VAL A 60 -14.46 -2.13 25.58
CA VAL A 60 -13.65 -2.54 24.44
C VAL A 60 -13.81 -1.43 23.41
N LYS A 61 -12.78 -0.59 23.22
CA LYS A 61 -12.77 0.39 22.14
C LYS A 61 -12.96 -0.37 20.82
N PRO A 62 -13.80 0.13 19.90
CA PRO A 62 -13.93 -0.50 18.59
C PRO A 62 -12.55 -0.56 17.95
N GLN A 63 -12.08 -1.78 17.69
CA GLN A 63 -10.78 -1.99 17.07
C GLN A 63 -10.88 -1.64 15.60
N THR A 64 -10.15 -0.61 15.18
CA THR A 64 -10.05 -0.27 13.76
C THR A 64 -9.25 -1.36 13.05
N LEU A 65 -9.87 -2.01 12.06
CA LEU A 65 -9.18 -3.00 11.24
C LEU A 65 -8.26 -2.27 10.26
N THR A 66 -7.01 -2.72 10.20
CA THR A 66 -6.00 -2.17 9.31
C THR A 66 -5.52 -3.21 8.30
N PHE A 67 -5.22 -2.75 7.10
CA PHE A 67 -4.66 -3.54 6.01
C PHE A 67 -3.26 -3.03 5.70
N GLN A 68 -2.34 -3.95 5.45
CA GLN A 68 -0.95 -3.61 5.15
C GLN A 68 -0.64 -3.97 3.70
N HIS A 69 -0.20 -2.97 2.94
CA HIS A 69 0.14 -3.11 1.53
C HIS A 69 1.63 -2.85 1.38
N LEU A 70 2.36 -3.80 0.83
CA LEU A 70 3.72 -3.58 0.39
C LEU A 70 3.71 -3.25 -1.10
N ILE A 71 4.18 -2.06 -1.44
CA ILE A 71 4.10 -1.48 -2.78
C ILE A 71 5.51 -1.27 -3.31
N ARG A 72 5.73 -1.61 -4.58
CA ARG A 72 6.97 -1.31 -5.31
C ARG A 72 6.65 -0.92 -6.73
N GLN A 73 7.30 0.14 -7.21
CA GLN A 73 7.25 0.52 -8.61
C GLN A 73 8.06 -0.50 -9.44
N LEU A 74 7.52 -0.84 -10.61
CA LEU A 74 8.12 -1.76 -11.56
C LEU A 74 8.38 -1.07 -12.89
N ASP A 75 9.35 -1.61 -13.61
CA ASP A 75 9.53 -1.28 -15.02
C ASP A 75 8.56 -2.09 -15.89
N LEU A 76 8.22 -1.53 -17.06
CA LEU A 76 7.37 -2.20 -18.06
C LEU A 76 7.88 -3.60 -18.42
N SER A 77 9.20 -3.80 -18.44
CA SER A 77 9.82 -5.07 -18.79
C SER A 77 9.62 -6.16 -17.73
N GLU A 78 9.35 -5.79 -16.48
CA GLU A 78 9.08 -6.70 -15.36
C GLU A 78 7.59 -6.92 -15.13
N PHE A 79 6.74 -6.04 -15.66
CA PHE A 79 5.29 -6.12 -15.53
C PHE A 79 4.74 -7.39 -16.23
N GLY A 80 3.93 -8.16 -15.50
CA GLY A 80 3.33 -9.40 -16.01
C GLY A 80 4.28 -10.61 -16.04
N LYS A 81 5.54 -10.47 -15.60
CA LYS A 81 6.44 -11.61 -15.39
C LYS A 81 6.38 -12.07 -13.94
N ASP A 82 6.35 -13.39 -13.74
CA ASP A 82 6.56 -14.03 -12.45
C ASP A 82 8.02 -13.88 -12.03
N SER A 83 8.40 -12.65 -11.65
CA SER A 83 9.70 -12.41 -11.04
C SER A 83 9.65 -12.92 -9.60
N PRO A 84 10.48 -13.92 -9.23
CA PRO A 84 10.55 -14.44 -7.86
C PRO A 84 11.12 -13.41 -6.87
N ILE A 85 11.43 -12.20 -7.34
CA ILE A 85 12.36 -11.35 -6.64
C ILE A 85 11.63 -10.29 -5.81
N LEU A 86 11.41 -10.63 -4.54
CA LEU A 86 11.11 -9.66 -3.49
C LEU A 86 12.36 -8.88 -3.05
N LEU A 87 13.54 -9.46 -3.25
CA LEU A 87 14.83 -8.98 -2.76
C LEU A 87 15.88 -9.09 -3.88
N GLU A 88 15.89 -8.18 -4.86
CA GLU A 88 16.99 -8.14 -5.83
C GLU A 88 18.18 -7.47 -5.09
N PRO A 89 19.35 -8.10 -5.00
CA PRO A 89 20.57 -7.38 -4.69
C PRO A 89 20.88 -6.51 -5.90
N GLY A 90 20.72 -5.19 -5.77
CA GLY A 90 21.14 -4.27 -6.83
C GLY A 90 22.65 -4.36 -7.05
N SER A 91 23.10 -5.26 -7.92
CA SER A 91 24.42 -5.18 -8.53
C SER A 91 24.34 -4.07 -9.58
N ASN A 92 24.53 -2.83 -9.14
CA ASN A 92 25.06 -1.71 -9.92
C ASN A 92 25.22 -0.52 -8.96
N GLU A 93 26.44 -0.33 -8.43
CA GLU A 93 26.83 0.68 -7.44
C GLU A 93 26.74 2.15 -7.91
N ASN A 94 25.94 2.49 -8.93
CA ASN A 94 25.98 3.83 -9.54
C ASN A 94 24.61 4.44 -9.92
N VAL A 95 23.55 4.24 -9.12
CA VAL A 95 22.31 5.00 -9.31
C VAL A 95 21.86 5.66 -8.01
N VAL A 96 21.90 6.99 -8.05
CA VAL A 96 21.31 7.89 -7.06
C VAL A 96 19.82 7.56 -6.95
N GLN A 97 19.39 7.11 -5.76
CA GLN A 97 18.05 6.66 -5.37
C GLN A 97 17.56 5.32 -5.98
N PRO A 98 17.14 4.35 -5.14
CA PRO A 98 16.50 3.14 -5.64
C PRO A 98 15.11 3.50 -6.18
N VAL A 99 14.99 3.68 -7.50
CA VAL A 99 13.72 3.87 -8.22
C VAL A 99 12.68 2.80 -7.86
N ASN A 100 13.16 1.63 -7.41
CA ASN A 100 12.38 0.46 -7.07
C ASN A 100 12.35 0.16 -5.56
N ALA A 101 12.46 1.19 -4.72
CA ALA A 101 12.34 1.04 -3.28
C ALA A 101 10.96 0.48 -2.88
N TRP A 102 10.95 -0.42 -1.91
CA TRP A 102 9.71 -0.89 -1.32
C TRP A 102 9.15 0.16 -0.37
N ARG A 103 7.82 0.34 -0.40
CA ARG A 103 7.10 1.20 0.53
C ARG A 103 5.95 0.41 1.15
N ILE A 104 5.75 0.58 2.45
CA ILE A 104 4.61 -0.02 3.16
C ILE A 104 3.55 1.04 3.38
N LYS A 105 2.32 0.70 3.00
CA LYS A 105 1.15 1.52 3.18
C LYS A 105 0.18 0.79 4.11
N ILE A 106 -0.05 1.38 5.27
CA ILE A 106 -1.01 0.89 6.27
C ILE A 106 -2.27 1.72 6.12
N GLN A 107 -3.39 1.06 5.87
CA GLN A 107 -4.69 1.70 5.63
C GLN A 107 -5.69 1.23 6.68
N GLU A 108 -6.40 2.17 7.29
CA GLU A 108 -7.52 1.84 8.17
C GLU A 108 -8.80 1.61 7.37
N THR A 109 -9.76 0.94 8.00
CA THR A 109 -11.10 0.81 7.45
C THR A 109 -11.71 2.20 7.24
N PRO A 110 -12.33 2.48 6.09
CA PRO A 110 -12.94 3.78 5.83
C PRO A 110 -13.97 4.18 6.89
N GLU A 111 -14.10 5.49 7.12
CA GLU A 111 -15.11 6.02 8.03
C GLU A 111 -16.51 5.70 7.50
N PRO A 112 -17.41 5.15 8.34
CA PRO A 112 -18.79 4.97 7.95
C PRO A 112 -19.46 6.35 7.72
N GLU A 113 -20.49 6.38 6.87
CA GLU A 113 -21.40 7.53 6.65
C GLU A 113 -20.96 8.64 5.68
N THR A 114 -19.79 8.55 5.04
CA THR A 114 -19.43 9.46 3.94
C THR A 114 -20.03 8.98 2.60
N LYS A 115 -21.11 9.64 2.14
CA LYS A 115 -21.87 9.21 0.93
C LYS A 115 -21.18 9.52 -0.41
N THR A 116 -20.26 10.47 -0.45
CA THR A 116 -19.71 11.02 -1.70
C THR A 116 -18.21 10.77 -1.90
N LEU A 117 -17.49 10.46 -0.83
CA LEU A 117 -16.04 10.30 -0.83
C LEU A 117 -15.66 9.23 0.18
N VAL A 118 -14.58 8.50 -0.07
CA VAL A 118 -14.04 7.55 0.90
C VAL A 118 -12.99 8.26 1.72
N LEU A 119 -13.25 8.43 3.02
CA LEU A 119 -12.30 8.98 3.99
C LEU A 119 -11.67 7.85 4.79
N ARG A 120 -10.33 7.83 4.85
CA ARG A 120 -9.60 6.90 5.72
C ARG A 120 -8.29 7.49 6.21
N GLN A 121 -7.80 6.95 7.32
CA GLN A 121 -6.44 7.17 7.77
C GLN A 121 -5.49 6.21 7.03
N ALA A 122 -4.39 6.76 6.52
CA ALA A 122 -3.31 5.97 5.93
C ALA A 122 -1.93 6.49 6.35
N THR A 123 -0.99 5.57 6.49
CA THR A 123 0.42 5.88 6.73
C THR A 123 1.26 5.16 5.69
N GLU A 124 2.19 5.89 5.09
CA GLU A 124 3.11 5.36 4.08
C GLU A 124 4.54 5.62 4.55
N THR A 125 5.36 4.57 4.54
CA THR A 125 6.78 4.65 4.91
C THR A 125 7.62 3.85 3.93
N VAL A 126 8.78 4.40 3.56
CA VAL A 126 9.78 3.70 2.74
C VAL A 126 10.47 2.65 3.59
N LEU A 127 10.66 1.45 3.04
CA LEU A 127 11.34 0.33 3.68
C LEU A 127 12.73 0.15 3.07
N ASP A 128 13.73 0.15 3.95
CA ASP A 128 15.07 -0.31 3.60
C ASP A 128 15.09 -1.84 3.42
N ASN A 129 16.11 -2.35 2.73
CA ASN A 129 16.23 -3.78 2.44
C ASN A 129 16.26 -4.66 3.70
N ASP A 130 16.89 -4.20 4.78
CA ASP A 130 16.94 -4.96 6.04
C ASP A 130 15.59 -4.97 6.76
N SER A 131 14.90 -3.83 6.77
CA SER A 131 13.54 -3.70 7.31
C SER A 131 12.55 -4.55 6.53
N LEU A 132 12.70 -4.61 5.21
CA LEU A 132 11.91 -5.48 4.34
C LEU A 132 12.15 -6.96 4.63
N ARG A 133 13.41 -7.39 4.78
CA ARG A 133 13.73 -8.78 5.16
C ARG A 133 13.10 -9.16 6.49
N SER A 134 13.22 -8.28 7.48
CA SER A 134 12.59 -8.45 8.80
C SER A 134 11.06 -8.54 8.71
N PHE A 135 10.44 -7.74 7.84
CA PHE A 135 8.99 -7.76 7.60
C PHE A 135 8.51 -9.05 6.93
N LEU A 136 9.29 -9.58 5.97
CA LEU A 136 8.99 -10.81 5.25
C LEU A 136 9.29 -12.07 6.08
N ASP A 137 10.09 -11.96 7.13
CA ASP A 137 10.44 -13.10 7.98
C ASP A 137 9.19 -13.67 8.68
N PRO A 138 8.80 -14.93 8.41
CA PRO A 138 7.66 -15.55 9.07
C PRO A 138 7.83 -15.63 10.60
N ALA A 139 9.07 -15.64 11.12
CA ALA A 139 9.34 -15.69 12.55
C ALA A 139 8.93 -14.40 13.29
N ASN A 140 8.93 -13.25 12.62
CA ASN A 140 8.47 -11.98 13.18
C ASN A 140 6.94 -11.82 13.14
N ASN A 141 6.27 -12.60 12.30
CA ASN A 141 4.82 -12.54 12.08
C ASN A 141 4.05 -13.69 12.78
N GLY A 142 4.77 -14.64 13.39
CA GLY A 142 4.24 -15.83 14.08
C GLY A 142 4.10 -15.63 15.56
#